data_AF-A0AAU0RNK4-F1
#
_entry.id   AF-A0AAU0RNK4-F1
#
_cell.length_a   1.000
_cell.length_b   1.000
_cell.length_c   1.000
_cell.angle_alpha   90.00
_cell.angle_beta   90.00
_cell.angle_gamma   90.00
#
_symmetry.space_group_name_H-M   'P 1'
#
loop_
_entity.id
_entity.type
_entity.pdbx_description
1 polymer ?
#
loop_
_entity_poly.entity_id
_entity_poly.type
_entity_poly.pdbx_seq_one_letter_code
_entity_poly.pdbx_strand_id
1 'polypeptide(L)'
;MITEGKFLTSINEAISLLKQVDLYKTIGPKNVGNHSQASKKVAQKSKHTEIYNVAIAEMDYDILLNDDSLFQFSRTSNSLRYSFIQNPRIYISKQEYVIDLLGIDEISEISSDELEQMIVDINEEEYEQYLDEQEINIQANIFRYDLDEKGYAPLIHSFSHIHMGLNEDCRLTCSKILTPLKFVLFSIKNSYFSHWKEAFQKVPNFDIMIAQSKVKLDPLPTKFWQQRDQSELFFI
;
A
#
# COMPACT_ATOMS: atom_id res chain seq x y z
N MET A 1 -19.39 0.72 12.45
CA MET A 1 -17.91 0.67 12.31
C MET A 1 -17.50 -0.78 12.14
N ILE A 2 -16.44 -1.05 11.40
CA ILE A 2 -15.91 -2.41 11.22
C ILE A 2 -15.52 -2.98 12.59
N THR A 3 -15.98 -4.20 12.91
CA THR A 3 -15.60 -4.89 14.16
C THR A 3 -14.11 -5.25 14.15
N GLU A 4 -13.50 -5.39 15.31
CA GLU A 4 -12.08 -5.77 15.41
C GLU A 4 -11.79 -7.10 14.70
N GLY A 5 -12.63 -8.12 14.91
CA GLY A 5 -12.51 -9.39 14.19
C GLY A 5 -12.56 -9.22 12.67
N LYS A 6 -13.53 -8.46 12.14
CA LYS A 6 -13.64 -8.20 10.69
C LYS A 6 -12.43 -7.42 10.17
N PHE A 7 -11.89 -6.50 10.96
CA PHE A 7 -10.70 -5.72 10.63
C PHE A 7 -9.46 -6.61 10.51
N LEU A 8 -9.16 -7.43 11.52
CA LEU A 8 -8.01 -8.33 11.52
C LEU A 8 -8.12 -9.42 10.44
N THR A 9 -9.31 -10.01 10.26
CA THR A 9 -9.55 -10.95 9.15
C THR A 9 -9.25 -10.29 7.80
N SER A 10 -9.64 -9.04 7.61
CA SER A 10 -9.39 -8.35 6.34
C SER A 10 -7.91 -8.03 6.10
N ILE A 11 -7.10 -7.84 7.15
CA ILE A 11 -5.64 -7.74 7.02
C ILE A 11 -5.06 -9.08 6.58
N ASN A 12 -5.51 -10.20 7.17
CA ASN A 12 -5.06 -11.53 6.77
C ASN A 12 -5.45 -11.88 5.32
N GLU A 13 -6.65 -11.49 4.90
CA GLU A 13 -7.08 -11.61 3.49
C GLU A 13 -6.18 -10.77 2.56
N ALA A 14 -5.82 -9.55 2.97
CA ALA A 14 -4.87 -8.71 2.23
C ALA A 14 -3.49 -9.36 2.11
N ILE A 15 -2.95 -9.93 3.18
CA ILE A 15 -1.67 -10.66 3.16
C ILE A 15 -1.76 -11.86 2.21
N SER A 16 -2.86 -12.63 2.27
CA SER A 16 -3.06 -13.77 1.37
C SER A 16 -3.09 -13.33 -0.09
N LEU A 17 -3.79 -12.24 -0.40
CA LEU A 17 -3.79 -11.66 -1.74
C LEU A 17 -2.38 -11.24 -2.18
N LEU A 18 -1.66 -10.47 -1.34
CA LEU A 18 -0.32 -9.96 -1.65
C LEU A 18 0.67 -11.10 -1.94
N LYS A 19 0.53 -12.24 -1.26
CA LYS A 19 1.31 -13.45 -1.55
C LYS A 19 0.97 -14.06 -2.91
N GLN A 20 -0.30 -14.10 -3.28
CA GLN A 20 -0.74 -14.68 -4.56
C GLN A 20 -0.39 -13.80 -5.78
N VAL A 21 -0.12 -12.51 -5.56
CA VAL A 21 0.32 -11.57 -6.61
C VAL A 21 1.81 -11.22 -6.50
N ASP A 22 2.58 -12.02 -5.76
CA ASP A 22 4.04 -11.90 -5.66
C ASP A 22 4.56 -10.53 -5.15
N LEU A 23 3.76 -9.84 -4.33
CA LEU A 23 4.12 -8.53 -3.74
C LEU A 23 4.49 -8.62 -2.25
N TYR A 24 4.14 -9.68 -1.54
CA TYR A 24 4.37 -9.79 -0.09
C TYR A 24 5.83 -10.10 0.25
N LYS A 25 6.47 -9.26 1.08
CA LYS A 25 7.80 -9.53 1.69
C LYS A 25 7.64 -10.05 3.11
N THR A 26 7.12 -9.23 4.03
CA THR A 26 6.98 -9.62 5.45
C THR A 26 5.89 -8.85 6.19
N ILE A 27 5.58 -9.30 7.40
CA ILE A 27 4.72 -8.60 8.37
C ILE A 27 5.58 -7.73 9.29
N GLY A 28 5.04 -6.59 9.71
CA GLY A 28 5.70 -5.73 10.69
C GLY A 28 5.83 -6.38 12.07
N PRO A 29 6.85 -6.00 12.86
CA PRO A 29 7.07 -6.56 14.19
C PRO A 29 6.18 -5.95 15.27
N LYS A 30 5.48 -4.84 14.97
CA LYS A 30 4.63 -4.12 15.92
C LYS A 30 3.18 -4.56 15.81
N ASN A 31 2.45 -4.39 16.90
CA ASN A 31 0.99 -4.53 16.88
C ASN A 31 0.35 -3.47 15.98
N VAL A 32 -0.72 -3.85 15.30
CA VAL A 32 -1.44 -2.97 14.37
C VAL A 32 -1.84 -1.66 15.03
N GLY A 33 -1.50 -0.54 14.36
CA GLY A 33 -1.77 0.81 14.83
C GLY A 33 -0.78 1.35 15.87
N ASN A 34 0.19 0.57 16.33
CA ASN A 34 1.21 1.00 17.29
C ASN A 34 2.39 1.74 16.62
N HIS A 35 2.08 2.79 15.86
CA HIS A 35 3.10 3.59 15.18
C HIS A 35 3.82 4.54 16.15
N SER A 36 5.13 4.74 15.96
CA SER A 36 5.99 5.59 16.78
C SER A 36 5.54 7.07 16.76
N GLN A 37 6.01 7.83 17.75
CA GLN A 37 5.80 9.28 17.77
C GLN A 37 6.58 9.99 16.66
N ALA A 38 7.71 9.43 16.21
CA ALA A 38 8.48 9.97 15.10
C ALA A 38 7.67 9.92 13.80
N SER A 39 7.14 8.75 13.44
CA SER A 39 6.27 8.59 12.27
C SER A 39 5.04 9.48 12.32
N LYS A 40 4.39 9.60 13.49
CA LYS A 40 3.22 10.47 13.69
C LYS A 40 3.52 11.96 13.41
N LYS A 41 4.75 12.42 13.69
CA LYS A 41 5.14 13.82 13.43
C LYS A 41 5.32 14.12 11.95
N VAL A 42 5.86 13.16 11.18
CA VAL A 42 6.22 13.37 9.77
C VAL A 42 5.08 13.06 8.79
N ALA A 43 4.16 12.15 9.14
CA ALA A 43 3.16 11.56 8.25
C ALA A 43 2.17 12.51 7.53
N GLN A 44 2.22 13.83 7.77
CA GLN A 44 1.35 14.84 7.17
C GLN A 44 2.06 16.14 6.76
N LYS A 45 3.35 16.30 7.08
CA LYS A 45 4.07 17.58 6.94
C LYS A 45 5.39 17.46 6.22
N SER A 46 5.88 16.23 6.06
CA SER A 46 7.18 15.93 5.53
C SER A 46 7.09 15.50 4.06
N LYS A 47 8.25 15.40 3.42
CA LYS A 47 8.38 14.88 2.06
C LYS A 47 8.18 13.36 2.05
N HIS A 48 7.83 12.80 0.89
CA HIS A 48 7.63 11.36 0.73
C HIS A 48 8.81 10.55 1.28
N THR A 49 10.03 10.90 0.86
CA THR A 49 11.27 10.26 1.32
C THR A 49 11.43 10.26 2.83
N GLU A 50 11.12 11.37 3.49
CA GLU A 50 11.23 11.47 4.95
C GLU A 50 10.16 10.63 5.67
N ILE A 51 8.92 10.62 5.16
CA ILE A 51 7.85 9.78 5.70
C ILE A 51 8.23 8.30 5.60
N TYR A 52 8.72 7.89 4.43
CA TYR A 52 9.17 6.52 4.18
C TYR A 52 10.34 6.13 5.08
N ASN A 53 11.42 6.94 5.09
CA ASN A 53 12.64 6.63 5.84
C ASN A 53 12.37 6.50 7.34
N VAL A 54 11.53 7.37 7.92
CA VAL A 54 11.16 7.28 9.34
C VAL A 54 10.32 6.03 9.59
N ALA A 55 9.38 5.70 8.69
CA ALA A 55 8.57 4.49 8.85
C ALA A 55 9.41 3.21 8.81
N ILE A 56 10.38 3.12 7.90
CA ILE A 56 11.31 1.98 7.82
C ILE A 56 12.22 1.93 9.04
N ALA A 57 12.89 3.04 9.40
CA ALA A 57 13.82 3.09 10.52
C ALA A 57 13.16 2.73 11.87
N GLU A 58 11.90 3.13 12.04
CA GLU A 58 11.12 2.80 13.23
C GLU A 58 10.42 1.44 13.14
N MET A 59 10.46 0.74 12.01
CA MET A 59 9.65 -0.45 11.74
C MET A 59 8.14 -0.20 11.95
N ASP A 60 7.67 0.98 11.55
CA ASP A 60 6.26 1.38 11.59
C ASP A 60 5.53 0.98 10.32
N TYR A 61 5.41 -0.33 10.09
CA TYR A 61 4.58 -0.90 9.04
C TYR A 61 3.86 -2.13 9.56
N ASP A 62 2.74 -2.46 8.95
CA ASP A 62 2.00 -3.69 9.23
C ASP A 62 2.31 -4.75 8.17
N ILE A 63 2.51 -4.33 6.92
CA ILE A 63 2.93 -5.20 5.81
C ILE A 63 4.01 -4.47 5.02
N LEU A 64 5.10 -5.17 4.72
CA LEU A 64 6.17 -4.73 3.83
C LEU A 64 6.09 -5.53 2.51
N LEU A 65 6.24 -4.85 1.39
CA LEU A 65 6.21 -5.42 0.05
C LEU A 65 7.62 -5.75 -0.45
N ASN A 66 7.70 -6.51 -1.55
CA ASN A 66 8.98 -6.95 -2.14
C ASN A 66 9.84 -5.79 -2.65
N ASP A 67 9.22 -4.65 -2.98
CA ASP A 67 9.91 -3.41 -3.35
C ASP A 67 10.15 -2.45 -2.15
N ASP A 68 9.95 -2.96 -0.92
CA ASP A 68 10.00 -2.24 0.34
C ASP A 68 8.94 -1.15 0.54
N SER A 69 7.97 -1.05 -0.37
CA SER A 69 6.75 -0.29 -0.12
C SER A 69 5.98 -0.88 1.07
N LEU A 70 5.22 -0.05 1.77
CA LEU A 70 4.62 -0.45 3.04
C LEU A 70 3.15 -0.07 3.19
N PHE A 71 2.44 -0.89 3.95
CA PHE A 71 1.10 -0.61 4.44
C PHE A 71 1.10 -0.37 5.95
N GLN A 72 0.30 0.60 6.38
CA GLN A 72 -0.02 0.87 7.77
C GLN A 72 -1.54 0.81 7.95
N PHE A 73 -1.99 0.20 9.03
CA PHE A 73 -3.39 0.13 9.41
C PHE A 73 -3.54 0.54 10.88
N SER A 74 -4.55 1.36 11.15
CA SER A 74 -4.91 1.75 12.50
C SER A 74 -6.42 1.72 12.66
N ARG A 75 -6.86 1.20 13.80
CA ARG A 75 -8.25 1.15 14.20
C ARG A 75 -8.38 1.62 15.64
N THR A 76 -9.28 2.56 15.87
CA THR A 76 -9.75 2.92 17.21
C THR A 76 -11.25 2.68 17.33
N SER A 77 -11.85 2.99 18.47
CA SER A 77 -13.31 2.93 18.65
C SER A 77 -14.07 3.87 17.72
N ASN A 78 -13.43 4.97 17.26
CA ASN A 78 -14.10 6.07 16.54
C ASN A 78 -13.41 6.44 15.20
N SER A 79 -12.29 5.81 14.85
CA SER A 79 -11.58 6.12 13.61
C SER A 79 -10.94 4.89 12.97
N LEU A 80 -10.75 4.97 11.66
CA LEU A 80 -9.93 4.07 10.86
C LEU A 80 -8.93 4.94 10.10
N ARG A 81 -7.69 4.50 10.02
CA ARG A 81 -6.67 5.13 9.20
C ARG A 81 -5.79 4.09 8.55
N TYR A 82 -5.72 4.10 7.22
CA TYR A 82 -4.85 3.22 6.44
C TYR A 82 -3.90 4.07 5.62
N SER A 83 -2.64 3.67 5.50
CA SER A 83 -1.67 4.32 4.63
C SER A 83 -1.01 3.27 3.75
N PHE A 84 -0.84 3.61 2.47
CA PHE A 84 0.07 2.94 1.56
C PHE A 84 1.15 3.95 1.20
N ILE A 85 2.41 3.59 1.45
CA ILE A 85 3.57 4.42 1.17
C ILE A 85 4.46 3.60 0.24
N GLN A 86 4.49 3.98 -1.04
CA GLN A 86 5.35 3.34 -2.02
C GLN A 86 6.81 3.70 -1.74
N ASN A 87 7.74 2.79 -2.01
CA ASN A 87 9.17 3.13 -1.92
C ASN A 87 9.46 4.33 -2.83
N PRO A 88 10.02 5.43 -2.28
CA PRO A 88 10.28 6.65 -3.03
C PRO A 88 11.49 6.53 -3.96
N ARG A 89 12.24 5.42 -3.94
CA ARG A 89 13.34 5.15 -4.87
C ARG A 89 12.90 4.20 -5.98
N ILE A 90 13.63 4.23 -7.09
CA ILE A 90 13.45 3.23 -8.15
C ILE A 90 13.86 1.87 -7.58
N TYR A 91 12.93 0.92 -7.60
CA TYR A 91 13.20 -0.45 -7.22
C TYR A 91 13.74 -1.21 -8.43
N ILE A 92 14.84 -1.93 -8.22
CA ILE A 92 15.47 -2.82 -9.19
C ILE A 92 15.45 -4.20 -8.57
N SER A 93 14.91 -5.20 -9.26
CA SER A 93 14.93 -6.57 -8.76
C SER A 93 16.35 -7.15 -8.76
N LYS A 94 16.60 -8.18 -7.95
CA LYS A 94 17.89 -8.91 -7.96
C LYS A 94 18.29 -9.40 -9.35
N GLN A 95 17.33 -9.87 -10.13
CA GLN A 95 17.58 -10.30 -11.50
C GLN A 95 18.05 -9.14 -12.38
N GLU A 96 17.38 -7.99 -12.30
CA GLU A 96 17.79 -6.78 -13.03
C GLU A 96 19.15 -6.27 -12.54
N TYR A 97 19.44 -6.34 -11.24
CA TYR A 97 20.74 -5.99 -10.69
C TYR A 97 21.88 -6.86 -11.24
N VAL A 98 21.70 -8.20 -11.30
CA VAL A 98 22.71 -9.10 -11.91
C VAL A 98 22.90 -8.79 -13.39
N ILE A 99 21.80 -8.53 -14.11
CA ILE A 99 21.84 -8.11 -15.51
C ILE A 99 22.64 -6.80 -15.67
N ASP A 100 22.41 -5.81 -14.81
CA ASP A 100 23.14 -4.55 -14.83
C ASP A 100 24.64 -4.74 -14.53
N LEU A 101 25.00 -5.67 -13.63
CA LEU A 101 26.40 -5.99 -13.29
C LEU A 101 27.16 -6.67 -14.43
N LEU A 102 26.53 -7.64 -15.10
CA LEU A 102 27.13 -8.41 -16.21
C LEU A 102 27.29 -7.57 -17.48
N GLY A 103 26.35 -6.64 -17.71
CA GLY A 103 26.27 -5.91 -18.97
C GLY A 103 25.75 -6.76 -20.13
N ILE A 104 25.41 -6.09 -21.23
CA ILE A 104 24.63 -6.67 -22.35
C ILE A 104 25.38 -7.83 -23.05
N ASP A 105 26.71 -7.74 -23.15
CA ASP A 105 27.50 -8.70 -23.92
C ASP A 105 27.61 -10.05 -23.19
N GLU A 106 27.82 -10.05 -21.86
CA GLU A 106 27.97 -11.26 -21.05
C GLU A 106 26.64 -12.00 -20.85
N ILE A 107 25.50 -11.28 -20.80
CA ILE A 107 24.16 -11.89 -20.65
C ILE A 107 23.83 -12.88 -21.76
N SER A 108 24.31 -12.61 -22.99
CA SER A 108 24.00 -13.46 -24.14
C SER A 108 24.71 -14.83 -24.10
N GLU A 109 25.72 -14.96 -23.24
CA GLU A 109 26.57 -16.15 -23.13
C GLU A 109 26.25 -17.01 -21.90
N ILE A 110 25.47 -16.49 -20.94
CA ILE A 110 25.08 -17.20 -19.74
C ILE A 110 23.77 -17.98 -19.93
N SER A 111 23.74 -19.19 -19.35
CA SER A 111 22.54 -20.00 -19.26
C SER A 111 21.57 -19.48 -18.19
N SER A 112 20.30 -19.91 -18.26
CA SER A 112 19.29 -19.60 -17.24
C SER A 112 19.71 -20.04 -15.85
N ASP A 113 20.34 -21.21 -15.75
CA ASP A 113 20.71 -21.85 -14.49
C ASP A 113 21.89 -21.09 -13.85
N GLU A 114 22.83 -20.59 -14.66
CA GLU A 114 23.92 -19.72 -14.20
C GLU A 114 23.38 -18.39 -13.68
N LEU A 115 22.44 -17.77 -14.39
CA LEU A 115 21.79 -16.53 -13.92
C LEU A 115 21.10 -16.72 -12.57
N GLU A 116 20.36 -17.82 -12.41
CA GLU A 116 19.66 -18.14 -11.16
C GLU A 116 20.66 -18.36 -10.01
N GLN A 117 21.75 -19.06 -10.26
CA GLN A 117 22.82 -19.25 -9.26
C GLN A 117 23.45 -17.91 -8.86
N MET A 118 23.73 -17.02 -9.82
CA MET A 118 24.25 -15.69 -9.54
C MET A 118 23.30 -14.86 -8.68
N ILE A 119 21.98 -14.94 -8.94
CA ILE A 119 20.97 -14.25 -8.13
C ILE A 119 20.97 -14.75 -6.68
N VAL A 120 21.14 -16.05 -6.48
CA VAL A 120 21.23 -16.65 -5.13
C VAL A 120 22.49 -16.23 -4.39
N ASP A 121 23.59 -16.07 -5.10
CA ASP A 121 24.90 -15.74 -4.54
C ASP A 121 25.14 -14.23 -4.35
N ILE A 122 24.15 -13.38 -4.67
CA ILE A 122 24.21 -11.93 -4.43
C ILE A 122 24.53 -11.64 -2.97
N ASN A 123 25.51 -10.76 -2.75
CA ASN A 123 25.72 -10.14 -1.45
C ASN A 123 24.56 -9.18 -1.12
N GLU A 124 23.74 -9.55 -0.14
CA GLU A 124 22.56 -8.77 0.26
C GLU A 124 22.94 -7.35 0.71
N GLU A 125 24.07 -7.15 1.39
CA GLU A 125 24.47 -5.82 1.87
C GLU A 125 24.81 -4.88 0.69
N GLU A 126 25.47 -5.41 -0.34
CA GLU A 126 25.80 -4.66 -1.56
C GLU A 126 24.53 -4.33 -2.36
N TYR A 127 23.59 -5.28 -2.44
CA TYR A 127 22.32 -5.08 -3.14
C TYR A 127 21.44 -4.04 -2.44
N GLU A 128 21.32 -4.08 -1.11
CA GLU A 128 20.57 -3.07 -0.35
C GLU A 128 21.23 -1.69 -0.47
N GLN A 129 22.56 -1.61 -0.45
CA GLN A 129 23.27 -0.35 -0.73
C GLN A 129 22.99 0.15 -2.16
N TYR A 130 23.00 -0.73 -3.15
CA TYR A 130 22.67 -0.38 -4.54
C TYR A 130 21.26 0.21 -4.66
N LEU A 131 20.27 -0.36 -3.96
CA LEU A 131 18.90 0.15 -3.91
C LEU A 131 18.81 1.54 -3.26
N ASP A 132 19.57 1.77 -2.19
CA ASP A 132 19.62 3.06 -1.49
C ASP A 132 20.27 4.18 -2.32
N GLU A 133 21.10 3.82 -3.29
CA GLU A 133 21.75 4.76 -4.21
C GLU A 133 20.88 5.10 -5.44
N GLN A 134 19.78 4.36 -5.67
CA GLN A 134 18.89 4.61 -6.81
C GLN A 134 18.23 5.99 -6.76
N GLU A 135 17.90 6.50 -7.94
CA GLU A 135 17.21 7.78 -8.09
C GLU A 135 15.83 7.77 -7.42
N ILE A 136 15.32 8.97 -7.14
CA ILE A 136 13.96 9.13 -6.61
C ILE A 136 12.94 8.79 -7.69
N ASN A 137 12.05 7.86 -7.37
CA ASN A 137 10.88 7.56 -8.16
C ASN A 137 9.83 8.67 -7.98
N ILE A 138 9.84 9.64 -8.89
CA ILE A 138 8.87 10.75 -8.91
C ILE A 138 7.42 10.30 -9.14
N GLN A 139 7.21 9.06 -9.58
CA GLN A 139 5.89 8.47 -9.82
C GLN A 139 5.39 7.66 -8.60
N ALA A 140 6.20 7.56 -7.54
CA ALA A 140 5.84 6.81 -6.35
C ALA A 140 4.60 7.41 -5.66
N ASN A 141 3.60 6.57 -5.41
CA ASN A 141 2.33 6.99 -4.86
C ASN A 141 2.29 6.88 -3.33
N ILE A 142 1.58 7.81 -2.71
CA ILE A 142 1.08 7.67 -1.35
C ILE A 142 -0.44 7.68 -1.40
N PHE A 143 -1.06 6.72 -0.74
CA PHE A 143 -2.50 6.74 -0.50
C PHE A 143 -2.78 6.72 0.99
N ARG A 144 -3.77 7.46 1.43
CA ARG A 144 -4.25 7.41 2.82
C ARG A 144 -5.75 7.31 2.82
N TYR A 145 -6.31 6.39 3.57
CA TYR A 145 -7.75 6.33 3.81
C TYR A 145 -8.04 6.71 5.26
N ASP A 146 -8.98 7.62 5.46
CA ASP A 146 -9.40 8.07 6.78
C ASP A 146 -10.91 7.94 6.95
N LEU A 147 -11.28 7.49 8.16
CA LEU A 147 -12.63 7.60 8.70
C LEU A 147 -12.59 8.60 9.87
N ASP A 148 -12.94 9.85 9.60
CA ASP A 148 -12.80 10.96 10.55
C ASP A 148 -14.14 11.49 11.04
N GLU A 149 -14.58 10.99 12.20
CA GLU A 149 -15.77 11.47 12.90
C GLU A 149 -15.63 12.91 13.41
N LYS A 150 -14.43 13.31 13.84
CA LYS A 150 -14.23 14.59 14.55
C LYS A 150 -14.09 15.75 13.57
N GLY A 151 -13.41 15.55 12.46
CA GLY A 151 -13.25 16.54 11.41
C GLY A 151 -14.43 16.63 10.45
N TYR A 152 -15.42 15.74 10.55
CA TYR A 152 -16.55 15.71 9.62
C TYR A 152 -17.25 17.08 9.51
N ALA A 153 -17.24 17.62 8.30
CA ALA A 153 -17.93 18.84 7.92
C ALA A 153 -18.63 18.57 6.58
N PRO A 154 -19.96 18.46 6.54
CA PRO A 154 -20.71 18.16 5.32
C PRO A 154 -20.29 19.05 4.14
N LEU A 155 -20.04 18.45 2.97
CA LEU A 155 -19.58 19.12 1.73
C LEU A 155 -18.19 19.78 1.77
N ILE A 156 -17.45 19.64 2.88
CA ILE A 156 -16.13 20.27 3.09
C ILE A 156 -15.09 19.21 3.48
N HIS A 157 -15.45 18.34 4.42
CA HIS A 157 -14.62 17.27 4.95
C HIS A 157 -15.49 16.04 5.18
N SER A 158 -15.51 15.15 4.19
CA SER A 158 -16.35 13.96 4.21
C SER A 158 -15.89 12.97 5.28
N PHE A 159 -16.84 12.21 5.83
CA PHE A 159 -16.57 11.30 6.95
C PHE A 159 -15.65 10.13 6.57
N SER A 160 -15.69 9.70 5.31
CA SER A 160 -14.90 8.60 4.75
C SER A 160 -14.27 9.08 3.46
N HIS A 161 -12.94 9.14 3.39
CA HIS A 161 -12.25 9.63 2.20
C HIS A 161 -10.86 9.03 2.02
N ILE A 162 -10.37 9.12 0.79
CA ILE A 162 -9.00 8.79 0.41
C ILE A 162 -8.25 10.09 0.08
N HIS A 163 -7.05 10.25 0.62
CA HIS A 163 -6.04 11.17 0.12
C HIS A 163 -5.15 10.48 -0.92
N MET A 164 -4.79 11.22 -1.96
CA MET A 164 -3.81 10.80 -2.96
C MET A 164 -2.63 11.77 -2.96
N GLY A 165 -1.43 11.22 -2.77
CA GLY A 165 -0.22 12.00 -2.57
C GLY A 165 -0.18 12.69 -1.20
N LEU A 166 0.65 13.74 -1.11
CA LEU A 166 0.89 14.51 0.11
C LEU A 166 -0.01 15.75 0.24
N ASN A 167 -0.87 15.99 -0.76
CA ASN A 167 -1.80 17.11 -0.70
C ASN A 167 -2.96 16.75 0.23
N GLU A 168 -2.93 17.28 1.46
CA GLU A 168 -3.97 17.10 2.46
C GLU A 168 -5.35 17.59 1.99
N ASP A 169 -5.42 18.51 1.03
CA ASP A 169 -6.69 19.01 0.48
C ASP A 169 -7.26 18.13 -0.62
N CYS A 170 -6.45 17.25 -1.21
CA CYS A 170 -6.93 16.26 -2.17
C CYS A 170 -7.64 15.13 -1.42
N ARG A 171 -8.98 15.12 -1.50
CA ARG A 171 -9.84 14.13 -0.85
C ARG A 171 -10.81 13.54 -1.86
N LEU A 172 -10.85 12.22 -1.93
CA LEU A 172 -11.84 11.45 -2.69
C LEU A 172 -12.84 10.85 -1.72
N THR A 173 -14.05 11.42 -1.68
CA THR A 173 -15.14 10.95 -0.82
C THR A 173 -15.54 9.52 -1.16
N CYS A 174 -15.71 8.69 -0.12
CA CYS A 174 -16.12 7.30 -0.22
C CYS A 174 -17.52 7.11 0.36
N SER A 175 -18.41 6.43 -0.36
CA SER A 175 -19.79 6.17 0.11
C SER A 175 -19.94 4.99 1.06
N LYS A 176 -18.83 4.31 1.38
CA LYS A 176 -18.78 3.14 2.27
C LYS A 176 -17.51 3.16 3.11
N ILE A 177 -17.51 2.38 4.20
CA ILE A 177 -16.32 2.17 5.02
C ILE A 177 -15.42 1.14 4.31
N LEU A 178 -14.20 1.53 3.94
CA LEU A 178 -13.24 0.61 3.33
C LEU A 178 -12.67 -0.34 4.38
N THR A 179 -12.49 -1.60 3.98
CA THR A 179 -11.72 -2.58 4.75
C THR A 179 -10.25 -2.55 4.34
N PRO A 180 -9.32 -3.05 5.18
CA PRO A 180 -7.91 -3.22 4.80
C PRO A 180 -7.72 -3.89 3.44
N LEU A 181 -8.39 -5.02 3.18
CA LEU A 181 -8.34 -5.70 1.87
C LEU A 181 -8.76 -4.77 0.72
N LYS A 182 -9.82 -3.98 0.91
CA LYS A 182 -10.29 -3.10 -0.16
C LYS A 182 -9.30 -1.97 -0.46
N PHE A 183 -8.66 -1.45 0.58
CA PHE A 183 -7.62 -0.44 0.45
C PHE A 183 -6.35 -1.00 -0.21
N VAL A 184 -5.97 -2.25 0.12
CA VAL A 184 -4.86 -2.95 -0.55
C VAL A 184 -5.18 -3.20 -2.02
N LEU A 185 -6.37 -3.68 -2.37
CA LEU A 185 -6.81 -3.83 -3.76
C LEU A 185 -6.76 -2.50 -4.53
N PHE A 186 -7.19 -1.40 -3.89
CA PHE A 186 -7.09 -0.07 -4.47
C PHE A 186 -5.63 0.32 -4.74
N SER A 187 -4.73 0.07 -3.78
CA SER A 187 -3.32 0.42 -3.90
C SER A 187 -2.61 -0.40 -4.98
N ILE A 188 -2.86 -1.72 -5.04
CA ILE A 188 -2.33 -2.60 -6.11
C ILE A 188 -2.78 -2.13 -7.49
N LYS A 189 -4.08 -1.84 -7.65
CA LYS A 189 -4.61 -1.40 -8.95
C LYS A 189 -3.94 -0.11 -9.46
N ASN A 190 -3.66 0.83 -8.57
CA ASN A 190 -3.17 2.16 -8.95
C ASN A 190 -1.63 2.26 -8.98
N SER A 191 -0.91 1.45 -8.19
CA SER A 191 0.56 1.51 -8.11
C SER A 191 1.28 0.33 -8.76
N TYR A 192 0.60 -0.81 -8.92
CA TYR A 192 1.18 -2.06 -9.40
C TYR A 192 0.34 -2.66 -10.54
N PHE A 193 0.10 -1.87 -11.59
CA PHE A 193 -0.81 -2.26 -12.66
C PHE A 193 -0.43 -3.58 -13.36
N SER A 194 0.86 -3.86 -13.53
CA SER A 194 1.33 -5.15 -14.08
C SER A 194 0.91 -6.33 -13.20
N HIS A 195 1.16 -6.26 -11.88
CA HIS A 195 0.72 -7.27 -10.92
C HIS A 195 -0.82 -7.38 -10.87
N TRP A 196 -1.53 -6.25 -10.96
CA TRP A 196 -2.99 -6.25 -11.04
C TRP A 196 -3.52 -6.99 -12.28
N LYS A 197 -2.86 -6.79 -13.44
CA LYS A 197 -3.21 -7.47 -14.69
C LYS A 197 -2.94 -8.97 -14.60
N GLU A 198 -1.77 -9.35 -14.07
CA GLU A 198 -1.37 -10.75 -13.87
C GLU A 198 -2.26 -11.47 -12.86
N ALA A 199 -2.79 -10.77 -11.87
CA ALA A 199 -3.67 -11.35 -10.87
C ALA A 199 -4.91 -12.03 -11.47
N PHE A 200 -5.42 -11.56 -12.62
CA PHE A 200 -6.54 -12.24 -13.31
C PHE A 200 -6.19 -13.63 -13.87
N GLN A 201 -4.89 -13.93 -14.00
CA GLN A 201 -4.39 -15.22 -14.45
C GLN A 201 -3.90 -16.07 -13.27
N LYS A 202 -3.21 -15.44 -12.30
CA LYS A 202 -2.58 -16.11 -11.15
C LYS A 202 -3.55 -16.42 -10.02
N VAL A 203 -4.51 -15.53 -9.75
CA VAL A 203 -5.41 -15.63 -8.60
C VAL A 203 -6.75 -16.26 -9.02
N PRO A 204 -7.10 -17.45 -8.50
CA PRO A 204 -8.38 -18.07 -8.80
C PRO A 204 -9.57 -17.17 -8.43
N ASN A 205 -10.49 -16.96 -9.38
CA ASN A 205 -11.71 -16.16 -9.18
C ASN A 205 -11.43 -14.71 -8.70
N PHE A 206 -10.33 -14.10 -9.15
CA PHE A 206 -9.94 -12.76 -8.75
C PHE A 206 -11.02 -11.70 -9.01
N ASP A 207 -11.71 -11.80 -10.15
CA ASP A 207 -12.85 -10.97 -10.53
C ASP A 207 -14.00 -11.05 -9.50
N ILE A 208 -14.33 -12.28 -9.06
CA ILE A 208 -15.35 -12.53 -8.04
C ILE A 208 -14.88 -11.93 -6.70
N MET A 209 -13.61 -12.11 -6.33
CA MET A 209 -13.06 -11.52 -5.10
C MET A 209 -13.17 -10.00 -5.10
N ILE A 210 -12.82 -9.33 -6.22
CA ILE A 210 -12.98 -7.88 -6.38
C ILE A 210 -14.44 -7.46 -6.21
N ALA A 211 -15.36 -8.15 -6.87
CA ALA A 211 -16.79 -7.86 -6.78
C ALA A 211 -17.31 -8.03 -5.34
N GLN A 212 -17.01 -9.16 -4.70
CA GLN A 212 -17.44 -9.47 -3.34
C GLN A 212 -16.84 -8.50 -2.31
N SER A 213 -15.59 -8.07 -2.48
CA SER A 213 -14.95 -7.08 -1.60
C SER A 213 -15.73 -5.76 -1.55
N LYS A 214 -16.44 -5.38 -2.63
CA LYS A 214 -17.27 -4.17 -2.70
C LYS A 214 -18.64 -4.35 -2.02
N VAL A 215 -19.21 -5.55 -2.11
CA VAL A 215 -20.52 -5.87 -1.51
C VAL A 215 -20.42 -5.95 0.01
N LYS A 216 -19.32 -6.51 0.54
CA LYS A 216 -19.08 -6.73 1.98
C LYS A 216 -18.73 -5.44 2.78
N LEU A 217 -18.63 -4.30 2.12
CA LEU A 217 -18.31 -3.02 2.77
C LEU A 217 -19.52 -2.48 3.54
N ASP A 218 -19.26 -2.03 4.76
CA ASP A 218 -20.29 -1.46 5.62
C ASP A 218 -20.73 -0.08 5.09
N PRO A 219 -22.04 0.23 5.11
CA PRO A 219 -22.51 1.57 4.77
C PRO A 219 -22.02 2.59 5.80
N LEU A 220 -21.96 3.85 5.38
CA LEU A 220 -21.70 4.95 6.31
C LEU A 220 -22.91 5.17 7.24
N PRO A 221 -22.71 5.56 8.52
CA PRO A 221 -23.80 5.94 9.40
C PRO A 221 -24.58 7.13 8.82
N THR A 222 -25.91 7.12 8.88
CA THR A 222 -26.77 8.16 8.30
C THR A 222 -26.46 9.57 8.81
N LYS A 223 -25.97 9.71 10.05
CA LYS A 223 -25.53 11.01 10.60
C LYS A 223 -24.37 11.64 9.83
N PHE A 224 -23.58 10.82 9.14
CA PHE A 224 -22.37 11.19 8.40
C PHE A 224 -22.47 10.95 6.88
N TRP A 225 -23.67 10.62 6.39
CA TRP A 225 -23.92 10.36 4.98
C TRP A 225 -25.35 10.71 4.61
N GLN A 226 -25.61 12.01 4.57
CA GLN A 226 -26.92 12.57 4.25
C GLN A 226 -27.05 12.76 2.73
N GLN A 227 -28.26 13.10 2.27
CA GLN A 227 -28.53 13.28 0.84
C GLN A 227 -27.60 14.29 0.17
N ARG A 228 -27.22 15.38 0.87
CA ARG A 228 -26.27 16.36 0.36
C ARG A 228 -24.87 15.78 0.17
N ASP A 229 -24.39 14.93 1.08
CA ASP A 229 -23.02 14.37 1.01
C ASP A 229 -22.87 13.44 -0.20
N GLN A 230 -23.97 12.84 -0.66
CA GLN A 230 -23.99 12.04 -1.89
C GLN A 230 -23.63 12.85 -3.14
N SER A 231 -23.82 14.18 -3.13
CA SER A 231 -23.43 15.05 -4.24
C SER A 231 -21.92 15.25 -4.37
N GLU A 232 -21.13 14.86 -3.35
CA GLU A 232 -19.66 14.87 -3.44
C GLU A 232 -19.10 13.70 -4.27
N LEU A 233 -19.92 12.71 -4.61
CA LEU A 233 -19.50 11.60 -5.44
C LEU A 233 -19.40 12.03 -6.90
N PHE A 234 -18.18 12.23 -7.39
CA PHE A 234 -17.91 12.52 -8.79
C PHE A 234 -18.06 11.30 -9.72
N PHE A 235 -17.98 10.09 -9.18
CA PHE A 235 -18.11 8.83 -9.92
C PHE A 235 -19.32 8.05 -9.39
N ILE A 236 -20.31 7.83 -10.25
CA ILE A 236 -21.62 7.23 -9.94
C ILE A 236 -21.76 5.89 -10.69
#